data_AF-T1B417-F1
#
_entry.id   AF-T1B417-F1
#
_cell.length_a   1.000
_cell.length_b   1.000
_cell.length_c   1.000
_cell.angle_alpha   90.00
_cell.angle_beta   90.00
_cell.angle_gamma   90.00
#
_symmetry.space_group_name_H-M   'P 1'
#
loop_
_entity.id
_entity.type
_entity.pdbx_description
1 polymer ?
#
loop_
_entity_poly.entity_id
_entity_poly.type
_entity_poly.pdbx_seq_one_letter_code
_entity_poly.pdbx_strand_id
1 'polypeptide(L)'
;GRVDDVINVAGHRLGTKELESAALTVSEVAEAAVVPIVDPERGRVPEVYIALKPGIKAAPAEVSAKVTLAIETVIGKIARPRVVRVVPDMPKTRSGKIMRRVLAAISNQMDYGDITTLANPEVVEQIRIQVQGAGPVVKKTAPEDIKAFGADV
;
A
#
# COMPACT_ATOMS: atom_id res chain seq x y z
N GLY A 1 5.34 -10.37 15.69
CA GLY A 1 4.93 -9.34 14.70
C GLY A 1 3.74 -8.59 15.26
N ARG A 2 3.49 -7.34 14.86
CA ARG A 2 2.27 -6.66 15.30
C ARG A 2 1.05 -7.35 14.69
N VAL A 3 -0.08 -7.35 15.39
CA VAL A 3 -1.32 -8.06 14.98
C VAL A 3 -1.90 -7.50 13.67
N ASP A 4 -1.61 -6.24 13.38
CA ASP A 4 -2.02 -5.46 12.20
C ASP A 4 -1.13 -5.66 10.95
N ASP A 5 -0.03 -6.45 11.02
CA ASP A 5 0.82 -6.75 9.86
C ASP A 5 0.29 -7.95 9.02
N VAL A 6 -1.01 -8.28 9.05
CA VAL A 6 -1.58 -9.46 8.36
C VAL A 6 -2.84 -9.12 7.55
N ILE A 7 -2.95 -9.68 6.34
CA ILE A 7 -4.13 -9.59 5.46
C ILE A 7 -4.74 -10.98 5.31
N ASN A 8 -6.07 -11.11 5.43
CA ASN A 8 -6.78 -12.36 5.16
C ASN A 8 -7.32 -12.37 3.72
N VAL A 9 -6.70 -13.18 2.86
CA VAL A 9 -7.03 -13.29 1.45
C VAL A 9 -7.63 -14.66 1.17
N ALA A 10 -8.94 -14.72 0.95
CA ALA A 10 -9.66 -15.98 0.70
C ALA A 10 -9.31 -17.08 1.74
N GLY A 11 -9.32 -16.73 3.03
CA GLY A 11 -9.01 -17.63 4.15
C GLY A 11 -7.52 -17.80 4.45
N HIS A 12 -6.61 -17.26 3.63
CA HIS A 12 -5.17 -17.36 3.83
C HIS A 12 -4.65 -16.11 4.53
N ARG A 13 -3.88 -16.30 5.61
CA ARG A 13 -3.22 -15.20 6.33
C ARG A 13 -1.89 -14.89 5.66
N LEU A 14 -1.77 -13.70 5.07
CA LEU A 14 -0.56 -13.20 4.43
C LEU A 14 0.05 -12.09 5.27
N GLY A 15 1.35 -12.17 5.56
CA GLY A 15 2.07 -11.11 6.24
C GLY A 15 2.34 -9.94 5.29
N THR A 16 2.11 -8.71 5.72
CA THR A 16 2.39 -7.54 4.86
C THR A 16 3.89 -7.39 4.63
N LYS A 17 4.71 -7.68 5.64
CA LYS A 17 6.18 -7.56 5.58
C LYS A 17 6.84 -8.53 4.60
N GLU A 18 6.31 -9.74 4.43
CA GLU A 18 6.84 -10.68 3.43
C GLU A 18 6.55 -10.18 2.01
N LEU A 19 5.34 -9.64 1.75
CA LEU A 19 5.02 -9.00 0.47
C LEU A 19 5.90 -7.77 0.20
N GLU A 20 6.12 -6.93 1.22
CA GLU A 20 7.01 -5.76 1.12
C GLU A 20 8.46 -6.19 0.84
N SER A 21 8.94 -7.23 1.53
CA SER A 21 10.28 -7.78 1.32
C SER A 21 10.46 -8.34 -0.09
N ALA A 22 9.46 -9.05 -0.61
CA ALA A 22 9.46 -9.55 -1.98
C ALA A 22 9.49 -8.39 -3.00
N ALA A 23 8.70 -7.34 -2.79
CA ALA A 23 8.72 -6.15 -3.63
C ALA A 23 10.09 -5.45 -3.63
N LEU A 24 10.76 -5.40 -2.48
CA LEU A 24 12.09 -4.79 -2.32
C LEU A 24 13.23 -5.59 -2.98
N THR A 25 12.98 -6.81 -3.45
CA THR A 25 13.95 -7.56 -4.27
C THR A 25 14.09 -6.97 -5.69
N VAL A 26 13.11 -6.17 -6.14
CA VAL A 26 13.16 -5.45 -7.41
C VAL A 26 14.09 -4.25 -7.26
N SER A 27 15.18 -4.24 -8.03
CA SER A 27 16.31 -3.33 -7.84
C SER A 27 15.96 -1.84 -7.94
N GLU A 28 14.91 -1.51 -8.68
CA GLU A 28 14.42 -0.16 -8.91
C GLU A 28 13.63 0.40 -7.71
N VAL A 29 13.13 -0.48 -6.83
CA VAL A 29 12.28 -0.10 -5.69
C VAL A 29 13.15 0.38 -4.53
N ALA A 30 12.83 1.56 -4.00
CA ALA A 30 13.44 2.10 -2.79
C ALA A 30 12.65 1.74 -1.53
N GLU A 31 11.33 1.88 -1.60
CA GLU A 31 10.42 1.64 -0.48
C GLU A 31 9.18 0.90 -0.98
N ALA A 32 8.63 0.03 -0.14
CA ALA A 32 7.40 -0.70 -0.42
C ALA A 32 6.50 -0.68 0.81
N ALA A 33 5.20 -0.56 0.59
CA ALA A 33 4.17 -0.67 1.61
C ALA A 33 3.00 -1.49 1.09
N VAL A 34 2.52 -2.44 1.90
CA VAL A 34 1.39 -3.30 1.56
C VAL A 34 0.21 -2.94 2.43
N VAL A 35 -0.96 -2.75 1.82
CA VAL A 35 -2.21 -2.45 2.52
C VAL A 35 -3.34 -3.38 2.07
N PRO A 36 -4.28 -3.72 2.95
CA PRO A 36 -5.48 -4.45 2.57
C PRO A 36 -6.46 -3.52 1.86
N ILE A 37 -7.10 -4.05 0.82
CA ILE A 37 -8.27 -3.42 0.21
C ILE A 37 -9.46 -4.36 0.27
N VAL A 38 -10.66 -3.78 0.39
CA VAL A 38 -11.92 -4.53 0.37
C VAL A 38 -12.11 -5.18 -0.99
N ASP A 39 -12.35 -6.49 -0.99
CA ASP A 39 -12.66 -7.27 -2.19
C ASP A 39 -13.96 -8.06 -1.95
N PRO A 40 -14.99 -7.93 -2.79
CA PRO A 40 -16.28 -8.61 -2.58
C PRO A 40 -16.20 -10.14 -2.59
N GLU A 41 -15.24 -10.73 -3.32
CA GLU A 41 -15.14 -12.17 -3.52
C GLU A 41 -14.15 -12.81 -2.55
N ARG A 42 -13.02 -12.15 -2.33
CA ARG A 42 -11.90 -12.68 -1.54
C ARG A 42 -11.84 -12.12 -0.12
N GLY A 43 -12.78 -11.23 0.23
CA GLY A 43 -12.83 -10.50 1.48
C GLY A 43 -11.83 -9.34 1.51
N ARG A 44 -10.54 -9.66 1.49
CA ARG A 44 -9.44 -8.70 1.33
C ARG A 44 -8.45 -9.19 0.29
N VAL A 45 -7.78 -8.24 -0.36
CA VAL A 45 -6.64 -8.51 -1.24
C VAL A 45 -5.54 -7.47 -0.98
N PRO A 46 -4.27 -7.79 -1.26
CA PRO A 46 -3.19 -6.83 -1.07
C PRO A 46 -3.17 -5.81 -2.20
N GLU A 47 -2.99 -4.54 -1.84
CA GLU A 47 -2.52 -3.49 -2.75
C GLU A 47 -1.11 -3.07 -2.31
N VAL A 48 -0.22 -2.91 -3.29
CA VAL A 48 1.18 -2.58 -3.03
C VAL A 48 1.45 -1.16 -3.50
N TYR A 49 2.01 -0.34 -2.63
CA TYR A 49 2.59 0.94 -2.99
C TYR A 49 4.11 0.78 -3.07
N ILE A 50 4.73 1.34 -4.10
CA ILE A 50 6.18 1.39 -4.25
C ILE A 50 6.66 2.81 -4.58
N ALA A 51 7.77 3.22 -3.97
CA ALA A 51 8.51 4.41 -4.37
C ALA A 51 9.83 3.96 -5.00
N LEU A 52 10.22 4.57 -6.12
CA LEU A 52 11.40 4.18 -6.87
C LEU A 52 12.65 4.87 -6.33
N LYS A 53 13.81 4.27 -6.58
CA LYS A 53 15.10 4.91 -6.34
C LYS A 53 15.24 6.17 -7.22
N PRO A 54 15.92 7.23 -6.73
CA PRO A 54 16.19 8.41 -7.55
C PRO A 54 16.90 8.05 -8.85
N GLY A 55 16.49 8.67 -9.96
CA GLY A 55 17.13 8.51 -11.27
C GLY A 55 16.69 7.29 -12.08
N ILE A 56 15.76 6.47 -11.57
CA ILE A 56 15.16 5.37 -12.36
C ILE A 56 14.34 5.96 -13.52
N LYS A 57 14.61 5.50 -14.74
CA LYS A 57 13.90 5.88 -15.98
C LYS A 57 12.90 4.83 -16.47
N ALA A 58 12.81 3.68 -15.78
CA ALA A 58 11.90 2.61 -16.14
C ALA A 58 10.45 3.10 -16.07
N ALA A 59 9.61 2.63 -16.99
CA ALA A 59 8.21 3.00 -17.00
C ALA A 59 7.50 2.42 -15.75
N PRO A 60 6.58 3.16 -15.09
CA PRO A 60 5.87 2.67 -13.91
C PRO A 60 5.21 1.29 -14.12
N ALA A 61 4.67 1.04 -15.31
CA ALA A 61 4.06 -0.24 -15.66
C ALA A 61 5.06 -1.40 -15.69
N GLU A 62 6.29 -1.15 -16.15
CA GLU A 62 7.35 -2.16 -16.17
C GLU A 62 7.77 -2.56 -14.75
N VAL A 63 8.00 -1.57 -13.89
CA VAL A 63 8.38 -1.85 -12.49
C VAL A 63 7.24 -2.53 -11.73
N SER A 64 5.99 -2.12 -11.97
CA SER A 64 4.81 -2.75 -11.37
C SER A 64 4.67 -4.22 -11.75
N ALA A 65 4.96 -4.57 -13.01
CA ALA A 65 4.97 -5.96 -13.48
C ALA A 65 6.10 -6.77 -12.82
N LYS A 66 7.31 -6.20 -12.71
CA LYS A 66 8.44 -6.83 -12.00
C LYS A 66 8.10 -7.11 -10.53
N VAL A 67 7.49 -6.16 -9.83
CA VAL A 67 7.08 -6.32 -8.42
C VAL A 67 6.00 -7.39 -8.27
N THR A 68 5.01 -7.41 -9.17
CA THR A 68 3.98 -8.47 -9.17
C THR A 68 4.61 -9.84 -9.34
N LEU A 69 5.52 -10.00 -10.32
CA LEU A 69 6.21 -11.25 -10.57
C LEU A 69 7.09 -11.67 -9.38
N ALA A 70 7.79 -10.73 -8.74
CA ALA A 70 8.60 -11.01 -7.56
C ALA A 70 7.75 -11.56 -6.41
N ILE A 71 6.60 -10.93 -6.12
CA ILE A 71 5.67 -11.40 -5.09
C ILE A 71 5.11 -12.79 -5.43
N GLU A 72 4.69 -13.01 -6.68
CA GLU A 72 4.20 -14.33 -7.12
C GLU A 72 5.28 -15.41 -7.04
N THR A 73 6.55 -15.05 -7.25
CA THR A 73 7.67 -16.00 -7.20
C THR A 73 8.06 -16.36 -5.77
N VAL A 74 8.09 -15.37 -4.87
CA VAL A 74 8.55 -15.56 -3.48
C VAL A 74 7.46 -16.21 -2.62
N ILE A 75 6.20 -15.80 -2.79
CA ILE A 75 5.10 -16.17 -1.89
C ILE A 75 4.07 -17.07 -2.60
N GLY A 76 3.87 -16.87 -3.89
CA GLY A 76 2.90 -17.61 -4.69
C GLY A 76 1.75 -16.76 -5.21
N LYS A 77 0.99 -17.30 -6.17
CA LYS A 77 -0.13 -16.61 -6.84
C LYS A 77 -1.24 -16.15 -5.89
N ILE A 78 -1.37 -16.77 -4.72
CA ILE A 78 -2.34 -16.37 -3.69
C ILE A 78 -2.08 -14.93 -3.20
N ALA A 79 -0.81 -14.53 -3.13
CA ALA A 79 -0.36 -13.21 -2.68
C ALA A 79 -0.33 -12.16 -3.79
N ARG A 80 -0.76 -12.51 -5.00
CA ARG A 80 -0.78 -11.57 -6.14
C ARG A 80 -1.55 -10.30 -5.74
N PRO A 81 -0.91 -9.13 -5.80
CA PRO A 81 -1.58 -7.87 -5.53
C PRO A 81 -2.71 -7.60 -6.50
N ARG A 82 -3.76 -6.92 -6.04
CA ARG A 82 -4.80 -6.39 -6.94
C ARG A 82 -4.19 -5.39 -7.91
N VAL A 83 -3.30 -4.55 -7.41
CA VAL A 83 -2.56 -3.55 -8.17
C VAL A 83 -1.28 -3.19 -7.42
N VAL A 84 -0.27 -2.80 -8.19
CA VAL A 84 0.97 -2.18 -7.69
C VAL A 84 0.96 -0.73 -8.14
N ARG A 85 1.09 0.21 -7.20
CA ARG A 85 1.08 1.65 -7.44
C ARG A 85 2.46 2.24 -7.24
N VAL A 86 3.01 2.78 -8.32
CA VAL A 86 4.23 3.60 -8.24
C VAL A 86 3.84 4.99 -7.80
N VAL A 87 4.31 5.42 -6.63
CA VAL A 87 4.02 6.74 -6.05
C VAL A 87 5.27 7.62 -6.02
N PRO A 88 5.11 8.96 -6.00
CA PRO A 88 6.25 9.87 -5.98
C PRO A 88 7.10 9.75 -4.70
N ASP A 89 6.47 9.55 -3.54
CA ASP A 89 7.12 9.28 -2.25
C ASP A 89 6.12 8.58 -1.31
N MET A 90 6.59 8.02 -0.20
CA MET A 90 5.75 7.40 0.83
C MET A 90 5.29 8.43 1.88
N PRO A 91 4.05 8.34 2.40
CA PRO A 91 3.62 9.15 3.54
C PRO A 91 4.37 8.69 4.79
N LYS A 92 5.44 9.41 5.13
CA LYS A 92 6.33 9.10 6.26
C LYS A 92 6.24 10.11 7.37
N THR A 93 6.30 9.65 8.61
CA THR A 93 6.52 10.51 9.78
C THR A 93 7.88 11.20 9.67
N ARG A 94 8.11 12.24 10.48
CA ARG A 94 9.44 12.87 10.62
C ARG A 94 10.56 11.91 11.08
N SER A 95 10.21 10.75 11.64
CA SER A 95 11.15 9.68 11.99
C SER A 95 11.37 8.66 10.87
N GLY A 96 10.78 8.87 9.69
CA GLY A 96 10.95 8.00 8.51
C GLY A 96 10.04 6.77 8.50
N LYS A 97 9.10 6.63 9.44
CA LYS A 97 8.17 5.49 9.45
C LYS A 97 7.04 5.73 8.46
N ILE A 98 6.77 4.75 7.60
CA ILE A 98 5.63 4.78 6.67
C ILE A 98 4.32 4.68 7.46
N MET A 99 3.43 5.66 7.27
CA MET A 99 2.10 5.68 7.87
C MET A 99 1.11 4.88 6.99
N ARG A 100 1.17 3.55 7.10
CA ARG A 100 0.36 2.64 6.27
C ARG A 100 -1.16 2.88 6.38
N ARG A 101 -1.65 3.37 7.53
CA ARG A 101 -3.08 3.74 7.70
C ARG A 101 -3.56 4.75 6.66
N VAL A 102 -2.70 5.68 6.25
CA VAL A 102 -3.05 6.72 5.26
C VAL A 102 -3.23 6.07 3.88
N LEU A 103 -2.31 5.18 3.50
CA LEU A 103 -2.39 4.42 2.25
C LEU A 103 -3.63 3.52 2.23
N ALA A 104 -3.89 2.79 3.31
CA ALA A 104 -5.07 1.92 3.44
C ALA A 104 -6.37 2.73 3.35
N ALA A 105 -6.45 3.89 3.99
CA ALA A 105 -7.61 4.76 3.91
C ALA A 105 -7.81 5.31 2.49
N ILE A 106 -6.76 5.73 1.80
CA ILE A 106 -6.85 6.19 0.40
C ILE A 106 -7.36 5.05 -0.49
N SER A 107 -6.79 3.85 -0.40
CA SER A 107 -7.21 2.70 -1.20
C SER A 107 -8.67 2.32 -1.02
N ASN A 108 -9.20 2.49 0.19
CA ASN A 108 -10.57 2.12 0.54
C ASN A 108 -11.55 3.31 0.53
N GLN A 109 -11.14 4.47 0.00
CA GLN A 109 -11.95 5.71 -0.05
C GLN A 109 -12.47 6.15 1.32
N MET A 110 -11.62 6.05 2.34
CA MET A 110 -11.93 6.41 3.72
C MET A 110 -11.30 7.75 4.11
N ASP A 111 -11.67 8.23 5.29
CA ASP A 111 -10.92 9.28 5.97
C ASP A 111 -9.57 8.72 6.47
N TYR A 112 -8.48 9.40 6.15
CA TYR A 112 -7.14 9.05 6.61
C TYR A 112 -6.78 9.74 7.92
N GLY A 113 -7.64 10.60 8.48
CA GLY A 113 -7.45 11.26 9.77
C GLY A 113 -6.32 12.27 9.79
N ASP A 114 -5.76 12.52 10.98
CA ASP A 114 -4.69 13.49 11.17
C ASP A 114 -3.39 13.04 10.48
N ILE A 115 -2.75 13.95 9.75
CA ILE A 115 -1.49 13.74 9.03
C ILE A 115 -0.43 14.81 9.38
N THR A 116 -0.66 15.61 10.41
CA THR A 116 0.24 16.70 10.84
C THR A 116 1.65 16.24 11.24
N THR A 117 1.81 14.96 11.58
CA THR A 117 3.08 14.34 11.95
C THR A 117 3.92 13.88 10.74
N LEU A 118 3.36 13.94 9.53
CA LEU A 118 4.09 13.62 8.31
C LEU A 118 5.23 14.62 8.06
N ALA A 119 6.33 14.11 7.54
CA ALA A 119 7.43 14.93 7.04
C ALA A 119 7.00 15.74 5.81
N ASN A 120 6.21 15.13 4.94
CA ASN A 120 5.63 15.76 3.76
C ASN A 120 4.13 15.40 3.66
N PRO A 121 3.22 16.26 4.15
CA PRO A 121 1.78 16.02 4.02
C PRO A 121 1.25 16.10 2.58
N GLU A 122 1.91 16.83 1.67
CA GLU A 122 1.44 17.04 0.30
C GLU A 122 1.40 15.74 -0.52
N VAL A 123 2.30 14.79 -0.20
CA VAL A 123 2.34 13.48 -0.85
C VAL A 123 1.02 12.71 -0.70
N VAL A 124 0.30 12.93 0.40
CA VAL A 124 -0.98 12.27 0.66
C VAL A 124 -2.01 12.63 -0.41
N GLU A 125 -2.07 13.91 -0.78
CA GLU A 125 -3.00 14.38 -1.79
C GLU A 125 -2.60 13.92 -3.20
N GLN A 126 -1.30 13.90 -3.51
CA GLN A 126 -0.80 13.35 -4.78
C GLN A 126 -1.19 11.87 -4.93
N ILE A 127 -0.99 11.06 -3.89
CA ILE A 127 -1.38 9.66 -3.87
C ILE A 127 -2.91 9.53 -3.98
N ARG A 128 -3.68 10.35 -3.24
CA ARG A 128 -5.15 10.35 -3.33
C ARG A 128 -5.62 10.62 -4.75
N ILE A 129 -5.10 11.64 -5.42
CA ILE A 129 -5.45 11.98 -6.80
C ILE A 129 -5.09 10.83 -7.75
N GLN A 130 -3.92 10.21 -7.58
CA GLN A 130 -3.51 9.07 -8.39
C GLN A 130 -4.40 7.84 -8.19
N VAL A 131 -4.89 7.62 -6.96
CA VAL A 131 -5.70 6.45 -6.61
C VAL A 131 -7.17 6.63 -6.95
N GLN A 132 -7.72 7.80 -6.65
CA GLN A 132 -9.16 8.08 -6.66
C GLN A 132 -9.59 9.07 -7.76
N GLY A 133 -8.63 9.70 -8.46
CA GLY A 133 -8.88 10.79 -9.38
C GLY A 133 -8.93 12.17 -8.71
N ALA A 134 -8.86 13.22 -9.54
CA ALA A 134 -8.85 14.62 -9.07
C ALA A 134 -10.23 15.12 -8.57
N GLY A 135 -11.31 14.43 -8.93
CA GLY A 135 -12.67 14.82 -8.54
C GLY A 135 -12.98 14.56 -7.06
N PRO A 136 -14.11 15.09 -6.56
CA PRO A 136 -14.59 14.80 -5.22
C PRO A 136 -14.95 13.32 -5.08
N VAL A 137 -14.51 12.70 -3.99
CA VAL A 137 -14.71 11.28 -3.71
C VAL A 137 -15.61 11.15 -2.48
N VAL A 138 -16.73 10.46 -2.64
CA VAL A 138 -17.62 10.14 -1.52
C VAL A 138 -16.90 9.18 -0.59
N LYS A 139 -16.66 9.62 0.65
CA LYS A 139 -16.00 8.80 1.67
C LYS A 139 -16.92 7.66 2.11
N LYS A 140 -16.34 6.47 2.28
CA LYS A 140 -17.05 5.27 2.74
C LYS A 140 -16.79 5.00 4.22
N THR A 141 -17.81 4.49 4.90
CA THR A 141 -17.61 3.90 6.23
C THR A 141 -16.83 2.61 6.08
N ALA A 142 -15.75 2.51 6.83
CA ALA A 142 -14.84 1.40 6.72
C ALA A 142 -15.21 0.22 7.62
N PRO A 143 -14.96 -1.02 7.15
CA PRO A 143 -14.87 -2.19 8.02
C PRO A 143 -13.85 -1.98 9.16
N GLU A 144 -14.13 -2.52 10.34
CA GLU A 144 -13.30 -2.31 11.54
C GLU A 144 -11.86 -2.79 11.37
N ASP A 145 -11.65 -3.89 10.65
CA ASP A 145 -10.33 -4.45 10.37
C ASP A 145 -9.45 -3.50 9.54
N ILE A 146 -10.03 -2.74 8.61
CA ILE A 146 -9.29 -1.72 7.84
C ILE A 146 -8.99 -0.49 8.71
N LYS A 147 -9.92 -0.08 9.58
CA LYS A 147 -9.68 1.06 10.50
C LYS A 147 -8.54 0.78 11.48
N ALA A 148 -8.42 -0.46 11.93
CA ALA A 148 -7.37 -0.88 12.85
C ALA A 148 -5.99 -1.04 12.17
N PHE A 149 -5.94 -1.11 10.83
CA PHE A 149 -4.71 -1.40 10.10
C PHE A 149 -3.72 -0.23 10.13
N GLY A 150 -2.52 -0.47 10.68
CA GLY A 150 -1.48 0.55 10.78
C GLY A 150 -1.81 1.72 11.71
N ALA A 151 -2.79 1.54 12.60
CA ALA A 151 -3.01 2.46 13.71
C ALA A 151 -1.81 2.39 14.66
N ASP A 152 -1.31 3.55 15.09
CA ASP A 152 -0.29 3.61 16.13
C ASP A 152 -0.93 3.13 17.45
N VAL A 153 -0.64 1.90 17.85
CA VAL A 153 -0.89 1.40 19.22
C VAL A 153 0.26 1.81 20.11
#